data_AF-A0A4S4KBW1-F1
#
_entry.id   AF-A0A4S4KBW1-F1
#
_cell.length_a   1.000
_cell.length_b   1.000
_cell.length_c   1.000
_cell.angle_alpha   90.00
_cell.angle_beta   90.00
_cell.angle_gamma   90.00
#
_symmetry.space_group_name_H-M   'P 1'
#
loop_
_entity.id
_entity.type
_entity.pdbx_description
1 polymer ?
#
loop_
_entity_poly.entity_id
_entity_poly.type
_entity_poly.pdbx_seq_one_letter_code
_entity_poly.pdbx_strand_id
1 'polypeptide(L)'
;MAQYKTFIGSMEGDIRQFKSRQAGGVINEEAREVELMRSWEGKRQAAKENIAEVIALKENVTESTNAFTVKSSMSAVVWKIKCSPGDIINSSEDVLMILEAMKTEINVEAGEENVGRRVQEFGRDVKPGAVVHAGDTLVVLE
;
A
#
# COMPACT_ATOMS: atom_id res chain seq x y z
N MET A 1 14.39 54.00 -9.30
CA MET A 1 14.24 53.42 -10.67
C MET A 1 15.58 53.16 -11.35
N ALA A 2 16.50 54.12 -11.45
CA ALA A 2 17.79 53.93 -12.15
C ALA A 2 18.71 52.89 -11.48
N GLN A 3 18.93 52.99 -10.16
CA GLN A 3 19.76 52.04 -9.40
C GLN A 3 19.24 50.60 -9.47
N TYR A 4 17.92 50.42 -9.48
CA TYR A 4 17.29 49.10 -9.63
C TYR A 4 17.57 48.48 -11.01
N LYS A 5 17.49 49.28 -12.09
CA LYS A 5 17.83 48.78 -13.43
C LYS A 5 19.30 48.39 -13.55
N THR A 6 20.21 49.16 -12.95
CA THR A 6 21.64 48.83 -12.89
C THR A 6 21.89 47.53 -12.14
N PHE A 7 21.22 47.34 -11.00
CA PHE A 7 21.29 46.11 -10.21
C PHE A 7 20.81 44.89 -11.00
N ILE A 8 19.64 44.97 -11.65
CA ILE A 8 19.12 43.89 -12.50
C ILE A 8 20.07 43.57 -13.66
N GLY A 9 20.63 44.61 -14.30
CA GLY A 9 21.63 44.43 -15.36
C GLY A 9 22.90 43.72 -14.87
N SER A 10 23.32 43.96 -13.63
CA SER A 10 24.49 43.29 -13.05
C SER A 10 24.31 41.77 -12.85
N MET A 11 23.07 41.30 -12.76
CA MET A 11 22.73 39.88 -12.55
C MET A 11 22.48 39.11 -13.85
N GLU A 12 22.48 39.76 -15.01
CA GLU A 12 22.09 39.13 -16.26
C GLU A 12 22.96 37.91 -16.62
N GLY A 13 24.26 37.99 -16.34
CA GLY A 13 25.21 36.90 -16.53
C GLY A 13 24.86 35.68 -15.67
N ASP A 14 24.62 35.90 -14.37
CA ASP A 14 24.28 34.86 -13.40
C ASP A 14 22.94 34.21 -13.75
N ILE A 15 21.94 35.00 -14.13
CA ILE A 15 20.63 34.51 -14.56
C ILE A 15 20.77 33.64 -15.81
N ARG A 16 21.59 34.07 -16.78
CA ARG A 16 21.81 33.31 -18.02
C ARG A 16 22.49 31.97 -17.73
N GLN A 17 23.52 31.98 -16.86
CA GLN A 17 24.20 30.76 -16.45
C GLN A 17 23.25 29.82 -15.68
N PHE A 18 22.47 30.37 -14.74
CA PHE A 18 21.48 29.61 -13.99
C PHE A 18 20.45 28.94 -14.91
N LYS A 19 19.87 29.70 -15.85
CA LYS A 19 18.88 29.16 -16.81
C LYS A 19 19.47 28.08 -17.72
N SER A 20 20.71 28.25 -18.16
CA SER A 20 21.41 27.23 -18.96
C SER A 20 21.58 25.92 -18.18
N ARG A 21 21.99 25.99 -16.91
CA ARG A 21 22.13 24.80 -16.05
C ARG A 21 20.78 24.17 -15.71
N GLN A 22 19.76 24.99 -15.50
CA GLN A 22 18.39 24.52 -15.28
C GLN A 22 17.88 23.75 -16.49
N ALA A 23 18.03 24.29 -17.70
CA ALA A 23 17.64 23.60 -18.94
C ALA A 23 18.36 22.27 -19.11
N GLY A 24 19.68 22.22 -18.84
CA GLY A 24 20.43 20.97 -18.85
C GLY A 24 19.96 19.95 -17.79
N GLY A 25 19.60 20.43 -16.60
CA GLY A 25 19.02 19.60 -15.54
C GLY A 25 17.69 18.98 -15.94
N VAL A 26 16.80 19.78 -16.56
CA VAL A 26 15.50 19.31 -17.06
C VAL A 26 15.69 18.19 -18.08
N ILE A 27 16.56 18.38 -19.07
CA ILE A 27 16.84 17.35 -20.10
C ILE A 27 17.32 16.05 -19.46
N ASN A 28 18.20 16.13 -18.46
CA ASN A 28 18.75 14.94 -17.80
C ASN A 28 17.71 14.19 -16.96
N GLU A 29 16.83 14.92 -16.26
CA GLU A 29 15.77 14.30 -15.47
C GLU A 29 14.65 13.76 -16.35
N GLU A 30 14.25 14.45 -17.42
CA GLU A 30 13.29 13.93 -18.40
C GLU A 30 13.77 12.60 -18.99
N ALA A 31 15.05 12.50 -19.38
CA ALA A 31 15.63 11.25 -19.86
C ALA A 31 15.59 10.13 -18.81
N ARG A 32 15.83 10.46 -17.53
CA ARG A 32 15.78 9.51 -16.42
C ARG A 32 14.34 9.05 -16.13
N GLU A 33 13.39 9.97 -16.17
CA GLU A 33 11.97 9.69 -15.96
C GLU A 33 11.43 8.74 -17.02
N VAL A 34 11.78 8.93 -18.29
CA VAL A 34 11.39 8.02 -19.38
C VAL A 34 11.87 6.58 -19.12
N GLU A 35 13.13 6.41 -18.72
CA GLU A 35 13.69 5.09 -18.41
C GLU A 35 13.04 4.46 -17.17
N LEU A 36 12.87 5.24 -16.10
CA LEU A 36 12.20 4.79 -14.89
C LEU A 36 10.77 4.35 -15.17
N MET A 37 10.01 5.12 -15.95
CA MET A 37 8.64 4.79 -16.33
C MET A 37 8.58 3.50 -17.12
N ARG A 38 9.46 3.32 -18.11
CA ARG A 38 9.54 2.08 -18.88
C ARG A 38 9.82 0.87 -17.98
N SER A 39 10.77 1.01 -17.05
CA SER A 39 11.11 -0.06 -16.11
C SER A 39 9.94 -0.39 -15.17
N TRP A 40 9.20 0.63 -14.73
CA TRP A 40 8.05 0.49 -13.85
C TRP A 40 6.87 -0.18 -14.56
N GLU A 41 6.58 0.22 -15.82
CA GLU A 41 5.55 -0.42 -16.64
C GLU A 41 5.82 -1.90 -16.86
N GLY A 42 7.08 -2.27 -17.15
CA GLY A 42 7.49 -3.67 -17.28
C GLY A 42 7.26 -4.46 -15.98
N LYS A 43 7.68 -3.93 -14.83
CA LYS A 43 7.43 -4.56 -13.51
C LYS A 43 5.94 -4.68 -13.22
N ARG A 44 5.15 -3.65 -13.55
CA ARG A 44 3.70 -3.65 -13.34
C ARG A 44 3.02 -4.71 -14.19
N GLN A 45 3.44 -4.89 -15.43
CA GLN A 45 2.90 -5.91 -16.32
C GLN A 45 3.23 -7.32 -15.81
N ALA A 46 4.49 -7.59 -15.42
CA ALA A 46 4.87 -8.85 -14.81
C ALA A 46 4.11 -9.14 -13.50
N ALA A 47 3.87 -8.12 -12.67
CA ALA A 47 3.07 -8.27 -11.46
C ALA A 47 1.61 -8.62 -11.77
N LYS A 48 1.01 -8.03 -12.82
CA LYS A 48 -0.34 -8.39 -13.28
C LYS A 48 -0.41 -9.84 -13.77
N GLU A 49 0.59 -10.29 -14.51
CA GLU A 49 0.68 -11.67 -15.00
C GLU A 49 0.80 -12.66 -13.83
N ASN A 50 1.66 -12.37 -12.86
CA ASN A 50 1.77 -13.19 -11.64
C ASN A 50 0.47 -13.21 -10.83
N ILE A 51 -0.22 -12.06 -10.70
CA ILE A 51 -1.52 -12.01 -10.01
C ILE A 51 -2.57 -12.84 -10.75
N ALA A 52 -2.62 -12.75 -12.09
CA ALA A 52 -3.53 -13.56 -12.89
C ALA A 52 -3.26 -15.07 -12.73
N GLU A 53 -1.98 -15.47 -12.68
CA GLU A 53 -1.59 -16.86 -12.40
C GLU A 53 -2.03 -17.30 -11.00
N VAL A 54 -1.82 -16.48 -9.98
CA VAL A 54 -2.26 -16.77 -8.60
C VAL A 54 -3.79 -16.84 -8.49
N ILE A 55 -4.53 -15.99 -9.20
CA ILE A 55 -6.00 -16.03 -9.24
C ILE A 55 -6.47 -17.33 -9.89
N ALA A 56 -5.91 -17.72 -11.04
CA ALA A 56 -6.24 -18.98 -11.70
C ALA A 56 -5.94 -20.21 -10.82
N LEU A 57 -4.88 -20.15 -9.99
CA LEU A 57 -4.59 -21.18 -8.99
C LEU A 57 -5.58 -21.17 -7.82
N LYS A 58 -6.02 -19.99 -7.36
CA LYS A 58 -7.02 -19.85 -6.28
C LYS A 58 -8.41 -20.32 -6.71
N GLU A 59 -8.83 -20.05 -7.96
CA GLU A 59 -10.12 -20.51 -8.51
C GLU A 59 -10.26 -22.03 -8.48
N ASN A 60 -9.15 -22.78 -8.53
CA ASN A 60 -9.15 -24.24 -8.38
C ASN A 60 -9.21 -24.75 -6.92
N VAL A 61 -9.17 -23.85 -5.92
CA VAL A 61 -9.12 -24.21 -4.49
C VAL A 61 -10.36 -23.74 -3.71
N THR A 62 -11.13 -22.78 -4.22
CA THR A 62 -12.30 -22.22 -3.52
C THR A 62 -13.63 -22.86 -3.91
N GLU A 63 -13.79 -24.15 -3.60
CA GLU A 63 -15.11 -24.73 -3.31
C GLU A 63 -15.03 -25.60 -2.06
N SER A 64 -14.95 -24.96 -0.89
CA SER A 64 -15.71 -25.35 0.31
C SER A 64 -15.24 -24.53 1.50
N THR A 65 -16.15 -23.81 2.13
CA THR A 65 -16.45 -23.84 3.57
C THR A 65 -17.17 -22.54 3.96
N ASN A 66 -18.22 -22.71 4.76
CA ASN A 66 -19.07 -21.66 5.33
C ASN A 66 -18.32 -20.82 6.39
N ALA A 67 -17.05 -20.49 6.16
CA ALA A 67 -16.17 -19.87 7.14
C ALA A 67 -16.44 -18.36 7.21
N PHE A 68 -16.62 -17.85 8.44
CA PHE A 68 -16.78 -16.43 8.67
C PHE A 68 -15.40 -15.77 8.61
N THR A 69 -15.27 -14.70 7.83
CA THR A 69 -13.96 -14.09 7.56
C THR A 69 -14.01 -12.59 7.78
N VAL A 70 -12.99 -12.08 8.48
CA VAL A 70 -12.71 -10.64 8.56
C VAL A 70 -11.67 -10.33 7.50
N LYS A 71 -11.98 -9.38 6.61
CA LYS A 71 -11.17 -9.04 5.44
C LYS A 71 -10.59 -7.64 5.57
N SER A 72 -9.46 -7.39 4.90
CA SER A 72 -8.89 -6.05 4.82
C SER A 72 -9.79 -5.16 3.96
N SER A 73 -10.06 -3.94 4.42
CA SER A 73 -10.81 -2.94 3.68
C SER A 73 -9.95 -2.17 2.66
N MET A 74 -8.62 -2.22 2.81
CA MET A 74 -7.69 -1.44 1.99
C MET A 74 -6.32 -2.11 1.87
N SER A 75 -5.49 -1.55 0.98
CA SER A 75 -4.08 -1.94 0.90
C SER A 75 -3.29 -1.32 2.04
N ALA A 76 -2.64 -2.16 2.85
CA ALA A 76 -1.95 -1.75 4.07
C ALA A 76 -0.86 -2.76 4.46
N VAL A 77 -0.10 -2.46 5.51
CA VAL A 77 0.85 -3.38 6.14
C VAL A 77 0.31 -3.85 7.48
N VAL A 78 0.41 -5.13 7.80
CA VAL A 78 0.04 -5.64 9.13
C VAL A 78 1.02 -5.10 10.16
N TRP A 79 0.56 -4.25 11.07
CA TRP A 79 1.40 -3.63 12.08
C TRP A 79 1.48 -4.47 13.35
N LYS A 80 0.33 -4.79 13.95
CA LYS A 80 0.23 -5.57 15.18
C LYS A 80 -0.94 -6.52 15.09
N ILE A 81 -0.75 -7.76 15.54
CA ILE A 81 -1.84 -8.72 15.75
C ILE A 81 -2.24 -8.65 17.22
N LYS A 82 -3.55 -8.58 17.50
CA LYS A 82 -4.11 -8.35 18.84
C LYS A 82 -4.90 -9.53 19.39
N CYS A 83 -5.25 -10.50 18.55
CA CYS A 83 -5.87 -11.76 18.94
C CYS A 83 -4.94 -12.96 18.68
N SER A 84 -5.34 -14.12 19.17
CA SER A 84 -4.71 -15.42 18.92
C SER A 84 -5.75 -16.45 18.49
N PRO A 85 -5.37 -17.49 17.73
CA PRO A 85 -6.21 -18.67 17.54
C PRO A 85 -6.72 -19.21 18.88
N GLY A 86 -8.02 -19.44 18.97
CA GLY A 86 -8.72 -19.88 20.17
C GLY A 86 -9.46 -18.77 20.93
N ASP A 87 -9.14 -17.50 20.70
CA ASP A 87 -9.79 -16.37 21.37
C ASP A 87 -11.26 -16.23 20.96
N ILE A 88 -12.12 -15.79 21.88
CA ILE A 88 -13.55 -15.54 21.63
C ILE A 88 -13.77 -14.04 21.46
N ILE A 89 -14.53 -13.65 20.43
CA ILE A 89 -14.93 -12.27 20.21
C ILE A 89 -16.02 -11.89 21.21
N ASN A 90 -15.76 -10.87 22.04
CA ASN A 90 -16.68 -10.45 23.10
C ASN A 90 -17.48 -9.22 22.69
N SER A 91 -16.90 -8.35 21.86
CA SER A 91 -17.53 -7.12 21.37
C SER A 91 -17.31 -6.95 19.87
N SER A 92 -18.22 -6.26 19.21
CA SER A 92 -18.08 -5.87 17.79
C SER A 92 -16.87 -4.96 17.57
N GLU A 93 -16.51 -4.17 18.58
CA GLU A 93 -15.38 -3.22 18.57
C GLU A 93 -14.05 -3.88 18.99
N ASP A 94 -14.03 -5.20 19.25
CA ASP A 94 -12.79 -5.89 19.59
C ASP A 94 -11.79 -5.78 18.43
N VAL A 95 -10.65 -5.15 18.69
CA VAL A 95 -9.60 -4.96 17.69
C VAL A 95 -8.82 -6.26 17.53
N LEU A 96 -8.97 -6.91 16.38
CA LEU A 96 -8.30 -8.18 16.06
C LEU A 96 -6.85 -7.96 15.62
N MET A 97 -6.62 -6.87 14.88
CA MET A 97 -5.30 -6.45 14.44
C MET A 97 -5.29 -4.98 14.05
N ILE A 98 -4.09 -4.43 13.91
CA ILE A 98 -3.83 -3.05 13.51
C ILE A 98 -3.06 -3.11 12.19
N LEU A 99 -3.55 -2.39 11.19
CA LEU A 99 -2.89 -2.17 9.92
C LEU A 99 -2.23 -0.79 9.90
N GLU A 100 -1.19 -0.62 9.10
CA GLU A 100 -0.58 0.67 8.80
C GLU A 100 -0.77 0.99 7.32
N ALA A 101 -1.39 2.13 7.02
CA ALA A 101 -1.43 2.70 5.67
C ALA A 101 -1.08 4.18 5.72
N MET A 102 -0.12 4.60 4.88
CA MET A 102 0.33 5.99 4.78
C MET A 102 0.73 6.63 6.14
N LYS A 103 1.42 5.87 7.00
CA LYS A 103 1.84 6.26 8.37
C LYS A 103 0.69 6.46 9.37
N THR A 104 -0.51 5.95 9.06
CA THR A 104 -1.67 5.97 9.94
C THR A 104 -2.00 4.54 10.38
N GLU A 105 -2.23 4.36 11.68
CA GLU A 105 -2.73 3.10 12.24
C GLU A 105 -4.23 2.98 12.00
N ILE A 106 -4.69 1.80 11.56
CA ILE A 106 -6.08 1.48 11.26
C ILE A 106 -6.44 0.21 12.03
N ASN A 107 -7.40 0.32 12.94
CA ASN A 107 -7.90 -0.83 13.67
C ASN A 107 -8.81 -1.68 12.76
N VAL A 108 -8.60 -2.99 12.80
CA VAL A 108 -9.51 -3.97 12.21
C VAL A 108 -10.34 -4.54 13.35
N GLU A 109 -11.58 -4.07 13.43
CA GLU A 109 -12.57 -4.48 14.41
C GLU A 109 -13.27 -5.77 13.97
N ALA A 110 -13.81 -6.52 14.94
CA ALA A 110 -14.41 -7.82 14.69
C ALA A 110 -15.75 -7.74 13.92
N GLY A 111 -16.55 -6.70 14.14
CA GLY A 111 -17.89 -6.57 13.55
C GLY A 111 -18.99 -7.29 14.36
N GLU A 112 -20.23 -6.80 14.25
CA GLU A 112 -21.38 -7.30 15.02
C GLU A 112 -21.71 -8.77 14.70
N GLU A 113 -21.52 -9.17 13.45
CA GLU A 113 -21.83 -10.52 12.95
C GLU A 113 -20.88 -11.62 13.48
N ASN A 114 -19.80 -11.19 14.14
CA ASN A 114 -18.74 -12.06 14.63
C ASN A 114 -18.68 -12.18 16.15
N VAL A 115 -19.54 -11.47 16.89
CA VAL A 115 -19.62 -11.56 18.35
C VAL A 115 -20.00 -12.99 18.77
N GLY A 116 -19.24 -13.55 19.72
CA GLY A 116 -19.39 -14.91 20.22
C GLY A 116 -18.68 -15.98 19.39
N ARG A 117 -18.10 -15.64 18.24
CA ARG A 117 -17.29 -16.56 17.43
C ARG A 117 -15.90 -16.74 18.00
N ARG A 118 -15.24 -17.82 17.59
CA ARG A 118 -13.86 -18.12 17.95
C ARG A 118 -12.91 -17.84 16.79
N VAL A 119 -11.76 -17.25 17.09
CA VAL A 119 -10.66 -17.12 16.13
C VAL A 119 -10.11 -18.50 15.81
N GLN A 120 -10.24 -18.94 14.57
CA GLN A 120 -9.73 -20.24 14.14
C GLN A 120 -8.28 -20.11 13.69
N GLU A 121 -8.02 -19.25 12.70
CA GLU A 121 -6.69 -19.02 12.14
C GLU A 121 -6.58 -17.65 11.45
N PHE A 122 -5.37 -17.27 11.07
CA PHE A 122 -5.12 -16.07 10.27
C PHE A 122 -5.12 -16.41 8.78
N GLY A 123 -5.43 -15.40 7.95
CA GLY A 123 -5.36 -15.54 6.51
C GLY A 123 -3.96 -15.87 6.01
N ARG A 124 -3.89 -16.39 4.78
CA ARG A 124 -2.64 -16.79 4.13
C ARG A 124 -1.66 -15.61 4.09
N ASP A 125 -0.47 -15.82 4.64
CA ASP A 125 0.64 -14.85 4.72
C ASP A 125 0.42 -13.64 5.67
N VAL A 126 -0.62 -13.67 6.52
CA VAL A 126 -0.87 -12.63 7.52
C VAL A 126 0.09 -12.78 8.70
N LYS A 127 1.02 -11.84 8.81
CA LYS A 127 1.99 -11.70 9.92
C LYS A 127 2.46 -10.25 10.01
N PRO A 128 2.99 -9.78 11.16
CA PRO A 128 3.56 -8.44 11.26
C PRO A 128 4.57 -8.15 10.15
N GLY A 129 4.41 -7.00 9.48
CA GLY A 129 5.18 -6.56 8.32
C GLY A 129 4.68 -7.08 6.97
N ALA A 130 3.69 -7.98 6.92
CA ALA A 130 3.11 -8.43 5.66
C ALA A 130 2.25 -7.34 4.99
N VAL A 131 2.30 -7.29 3.66
CA VAL A 131 1.42 -6.42 2.87
C VAL A 131 0.11 -7.15 2.62
N VAL A 132 -1.01 -6.47 2.84
CA VAL A 132 -2.36 -6.95 2.54
C VAL A 132 -3.04 -6.00 1.56
N HIS A 133 -4.02 -6.51 0.83
CA HIS A 133 -4.84 -5.76 -0.12
C HIS A 133 -6.31 -5.80 0.26
N ALA A 134 -7.09 -4.88 -0.30
CA ALA A 134 -8.54 -4.87 -0.10
C ALA A 134 -9.14 -6.23 -0.52
N GLY A 135 -9.93 -6.83 0.37
CA GLY A 135 -10.56 -8.13 0.18
C GLY A 135 -9.73 -9.34 0.62
N ASP A 136 -8.45 -9.17 0.94
CA ASP A 136 -7.65 -10.26 1.51
C ASP A 136 -8.22 -10.68 2.87
N THR A 137 -8.29 -11.99 3.09
CA THR A 137 -8.74 -12.54 4.38
C THR A 137 -7.66 -12.31 5.42
N LEU A 138 -8.04 -11.72 6.55
CA LEU A 138 -7.16 -11.42 7.67
C LEU A 138 -7.31 -12.45 8.77
N VAL A 139 -8.55 -12.76 9.14
CA VAL A 139 -8.89 -13.70 10.21
C VAL A 139 -10.03 -14.60 9.75
N VAL A 140 -9.92 -15.89 10.05
CA VAL A 140 -10.96 -16.90 9.86
C VAL A 140 -11.56 -17.24 11.22
N LEU A 141 -12.89 -17.29 11.28
CA LEU A 141 -13.68 -17.48 12.49
C LEU A 141 -14.62 -18.69 12.35
N GLU A 142 -14.86 -19.37 13.48
CA GLU A 142 -15.83 -20.46 13.64
C GLU A 142 -16.92 -20.13 14.67
#